data_AF-A0A9D2RFC4-F1
#
_entry.id   AF-A0A9D2RFC4-F1
#
_cell.length_a   1.000
_cell.length_b   1.000
_cell.length_c   1.000
_cell.angle_alpha   90.00
_cell.angle_beta   90.00
_cell.angle_gamma   90.00
#
_symmetry.space_group_name_H-M   'P 1'
#
loop_
_entity.id
_entity.type
_entity.pdbx_description
1 polymer ?
#
loop_
_entity_poly.entity_id
_entity_poly.type
_entity_poly.pdbx_seq_one_letter_code
_entity_poly.pdbx_strand_id
1 'polypeptide(L)'
;MDRDIRELALLKFREELFLKELEQYRRNLTGEYESILPYVRDEKGRYSEEKTCAVVGELSENIRIIRAYEGEMTRKKLREEGKSEEDVMGYEYDGAYSGAQEGFVRDFLYCALRISELDELSDPGGFDISGATQTFHDLLWYSEDHYEKQERLYAGEAMSEAVRNDYGELKGIYRPASWLVHMLTGQELSALYPEELQKKYAYCLPDAIRTGVREMNCAPSEYFWNVWPEEACRTQRRREQEASEWIRKRFDEPDKFVKSYLSFREKRYDPAYIGDAADTYEQILAGDNWGLMNMAYGLGEYVKYAVLMFTEKRGLSHFQNDNIYFAASAGLRRAEKNLKKLAKEDRGAKP
;
A
#
# COMPACT_ATOMS: atom_id res chain seq x y z
N MET A 1 41.37 16.43 2.16
CA MET A 1 40.61 15.83 3.28
C MET A 1 39.45 16.71 3.74
N ASP A 2 39.66 17.95 4.22
CA ASP A 2 38.54 18.82 4.66
C ASP A 2 37.79 19.51 3.50
N ARG A 3 38.44 19.68 2.34
CA ARG A 3 37.82 20.25 1.13
C ARG A 3 36.90 19.26 0.42
N ASP A 4 37.33 18.01 0.29
CA ASP A 4 36.60 16.94 -0.40
C ASP A 4 35.30 16.59 0.34
N ILE A 5 35.32 16.60 1.69
CA ILE A 5 34.14 16.39 2.53
C ILE A 5 33.11 17.53 2.35
N ARG A 6 33.57 18.78 2.23
CA ARG A 6 32.69 19.94 1.99
C ARG A 6 32.09 19.93 0.58
N GLU A 7 32.85 19.50 -0.42
CA GLU A 7 32.35 19.33 -1.80
C GLU A 7 31.31 18.20 -1.89
N LEU A 8 31.52 17.09 -1.18
CA LEU A 8 30.55 15.98 -1.10
C LEU A 8 29.26 16.38 -0.35
N ALA A 9 29.38 17.16 0.72
CA ALA A 9 28.22 17.72 1.43
C ALA A 9 27.43 18.71 0.57
N LEU A 10 28.12 19.54 -0.23
CA LEU A 10 27.48 20.46 -1.16
C LEU A 10 26.75 19.72 -2.29
N LEU A 11 27.32 18.62 -2.79
CA LEU A 11 26.68 17.76 -3.79
C LEU A 11 25.41 17.11 -3.24
N LYS A 12 25.46 16.53 -2.03
CA LYS A 12 24.27 15.97 -1.35
C LYS A 12 23.19 17.02 -1.11
N PHE A 13 23.58 18.22 -0.65
CA PHE A 13 22.65 19.32 -0.47
C PHE A 13 21.97 19.74 -1.78
N ARG A 14 22.73 19.80 -2.89
CA ARG A 14 22.17 20.11 -4.22
C ARG A 14 21.26 19.01 -4.74
N GLU A 15 21.61 17.74 -4.51
CA GLU A 15 20.77 16.58 -4.83
C GLU A 15 19.44 16.64 -4.05
N GLU A 16 19.48 16.89 -2.74
CA GLU A 16 18.28 17.08 -1.91
C GLU A 16 17.40 18.23 -2.41
N LEU A 17 18.00 19.37 -2.77
CA LEU A 17 17.26 20.52 -3.29
C LEU A 17 16.59 20.18 -4.64
N PHE A 18 17.30 19.45 -5.50
CA PHE A 18 16.78 18.98 -6.78
C PHE A 18 15.62 17.97 -6.62
N LEU A 19 15.76 17.01 -5.71
CA LEU A 19 14.70 16.05 -5.43
C LEU A 19 13.43 16.75 -4.91
N LYS A 20 13.59 17.78 -4.06
CA LYS A 20 12.47 18.61 -3.60
C LYS A 20 11.78 19.38 -4.75
N GLU A 21 12.54 19.98 -5.66
CA GLU A 21 11.98 20.65 -6.83
C GLU A 21 11.24 19.67 -7.74
N LEU A 22 11.82 18.49 -8.00
CA LEU A 22 11.19 17.41 -8.75
C LEU A 22 9.86 16.98 -8.14
N GLU A 23 9.86 16.76 -6.83
CA GLU A 23 8.68 16.36 -6.08
C GLU A 23 7.60 17.45 -6.15
N GLN A 24 7.99 18.73 -6.11
CA GLN A 24 7.07 19.85 -6.27
C GLN A 24 6.48 19.96 -7.67
N TYR A 25 7.24 19.65 -8.72
CA TYR A 25 6.67 19.53 -10.06
C TYR A 25 5.72 18.34 -10.18
N ARG A 26 6.08 17.17 -9.62
CA ARG A 26 5.22 15.98 -9.60
C ARG A 26 3.89 16.28 -8.90
N ARG A 27 3.96 16.92 -7.72
CA ARG A 27 2.82 17.43 -6.94
C ARG A 27 1.84 18.22 -7.81
N ASN A 28 2.35 19.24 -8.49
CA ASN A 28 1.53 20.15 -9.28
C ASN A 28 0.98 19.51 -10.57
N LEU A 29 1.66 18.50 -11.12
CA LEU A 29 1.26 17.85 -12.37
C LEU A 29 0.16 16.80 -12.12
N THR A 30 0.34 15.92 -11.15
CA THR A 30 -0.51 14.73 -10.99
C THR A 30 -1.74 14.94 -10.11
N GLY A 31 -1.74 15.96 -9.24
CA GLY A 31 -2.77 16.11 -8.23
C GLY A 31 -2.71 15.05 -7.13
N GLU A 32 -1.67 14.21 -7.08
CA GLU A 32 -1.58 13.11 -6.11
C GLU A 32 -1.39 13.61 -4.67
N TYR A 33 -0.83 14.81 -4.47
CA TYR A 33 -0.68 15.38 -3.13
C TYR A 33 -1.86 16.26 -2.72
N GLU A 34 -2.94 16.25 -3.52
CA GLU A 34 -4.18 16.88 -3.11
C GLU A 34 -4.83 16.09 -1.98
N SER A 35 -5.45 16.83 -1.05
CA SER A 35 -6.08 16.22 0.11
C SER A 35 -7.28 15.37 -0.29
N ILE A 36 -7.37 14.18 0.30
CA ILE A 36 -8.53 13.28 0.14
C ILE A 36 -9.69 13.74 1.02
N LEU A 37 -9.40 14.38 2.14
CA LEU A 37 -10.35 14.71 3.21
C LEU A 37 -11.65 15.38 2.73
N PRO A 38 -11.65 16.33 1.78
CA PRO A 38 -12.87 16.95 1.27
C PRO A 38 -13.84 15.95 0.61
N TYR A 39 -13.32 14.83 0.12
CA TYR A 39 -14.08 13.80 -0.60
C TYR A 39 -14.61 12.69 0.30
N VAL A 40 -14.13 12.59 1.55
CA VAL A 40 -14.48 11.52 2.49
C VAL A 40 -15.12 12.04 3.78
N ARG A 41 -15.03 13.34 4.07
CA ARG A 41 -15.64 13.97 5.24
C ARG A 41 -16.98 14.67 4.95
N ASP A 42 -17.91 14.61 5.89
CA ASP A 42 -19.18 15.34 5.92
C ASP A 42 -18.98 16.86 6.09
N GLU A 43 -20.07 17.62 6.08
CA GLU A 43 -20.05 19.08 6.27
C GLU A 43 -19.55 19.51 7.65
N LYS A 44 -19.53 18.60 8.63
CA LYS A 44 -19.02 18.83 9.99
C LYS A 44 -17.54 18.46 10.13
N GLY A 45 -16.90 18.03 9.04
CA GLY A 45 -15.51 17.63 9.02
C GLY A 45 -15.25 16.26 9.65
N ARG A 46 -16.26 15.40 9.81
CA ARG A 46 -16.09 14.00 10.23
C ARG A 46 -16.16 13.07 9.05
N TYR A 47 -15.58 11.89 9.14
CA TYR A 47 -15.73 10.91 8.07
C TYR A 47 -17.18 10.53 7.80
N SER A 48 -17.45 10.25 6.52
CA SER A 48 -18.79 9.97 6.01
C SER A 48 -18.74 8.70 5.19
N GLU A 49 -19.40 7.65 5.67
CA GLU A 49 -19.46 6.37 4.99
C GLU A 49 -20.03 6.46 3.56
N GLU A 50 -21.06 7.29 3.37
CA GLU A 50 -21.64 7.56 2.05
C GLU A 50 -20.61 8.14 1.07
N LYS A 51 -19.90 9.19 1.50
CA LYS A 51 -18.87 9.84 0.68
C LYS A 51 -17.67 8.92 0.42
N THR A 52 -17.21 8.20 1.45
CA THR A 52 -16.14 7.20 1.28
C THR A 52 -16.54 6.14 0.26
N CYS A 53 -17.76 5.58 0.36
CA CYS A 53 -18.25 4.61 -0.62
C CYS A 53 -18.40 5.20 -2.03
N ALA A 54 -18.75 6.49 -2.15
CA ALA A 54 -18.81 7.17 -3.44
C ALA A 54 -17.42 7.28 -4.09
N VAL A 55 -16.39 7.67 -3.32
CA VAL A 55 -14.99 7.72 -3.79
C VAL A 55 -14.49 6.32 -4.17
N VAL A 56 -14.75 5.30 -3.35
CA VAL A 56 -14.43 3.89 -3.67
C VAL A 56 -15.09 3.47 -4.97
N GLY A 57 -16.38 3.80 -5.16
CA GLY A 57 -17.11 3.47 -6.38
C GLY A 57 -16.50 4.12 -7.63
N GLU A 58 -16.15 5.39 -7.56
CA GLU A 58 -15.56 6.10 -8.68
C GLU A 58 -14.14 5.63 -9.02
N LEU A 59 -13.29 5.41 -8.02
CA LEU A 59 -11.94 4.88 -8.23
C LEU A 59 -11.98 3.46 -8.79
N SER A 60 -12.89 2.61 -8.28
CA SER A 60 -13.10 1.26 -8.80
C SER A 60 -13.57 1.27 -10.26
N GLU A 61 -14.48 2.19 -10.62
CA GLU A 61 -14.92 2.34 -12.01
C GLU A 61 -13.81 2.86 -12.92
N ASN A 62 -12.96 3.77 -12.44
CA ASN A 62 -11.77 4.17 -13.20
C ASN A 62 -10.85 2.97 -13.47
N ILE A 63 -10.61 2.11 -12.48
CA ILE A 63 -9.81 0.87 -12.64
C ILE A 63 -10.45 -0.05 -13.67
N ARG A 64 -11.78 -0.21 -13.64
CA ARG A 64 -12.51 -1.00 -14.65
C ARG A 64 -12.30 -0.46 -16.06
N ILE A 65 -12.36 0.87 -16.24
CA ILE A 65 -12.11 1.52 -17.54
C ILE A 65 -10.67 1.26 -18.01
N ILE A 66 -9.68 1.36 -17.10
CA ILE A 66 -8.27 1.09 -17.42
C ILE A 66 -8.07 -0.36 -17.87
N ARG A 67 -8.68 -1.33 -17.16
CA ARG A 67 -8.66 -2.76 -17.53
C ARG A 67 -9.27 -3.00 -18.91
N ALA A 68 -10.41 -2.37 -19.20
CA ALA A 68 -11.04 -2.46 -20.52
C ALA A 68 -10.12 -1.93 -21.63
N TYR A 69 -9.46 -0.78 -21.39
CA TYR A 69 -8.49 -0.21 -22.32
C TYR A 69 -7.27 -1.10 -22.55
N GLU A 70 -6.67 -1.67 -21.49
CA GLU A 70 -5.57 -2.63 -21.62
C GLU A 70 -5.96 -3.87 -22.42
N GLY A 71 -7.18 -4.37 -22.21
CA GLY A 71 -7.75 -5.46 -23.00
C GLY A 71 -7.89 -5.10 -24.48
N GLU A 72 -8.34 -3.90 -24.82
CA GLU A 72 -8.38 -3.40 -26.20
C GLU A 72 -6.98 -3.30 -26.83
N MET A 73 -6.01 -2.74 -26.10
CA MET A 73 -4.65 -2.57 -26.59
C MET A 73 -3.95 -3.90 -26.82
N THR A 74 -4.15 -4.87 -25.92
CA THR A 74 -3.61 -6.22 -26.08
C THR A 74 -4.23 -6.92 -27.28
N ARG A 75 -5.55 -6.84 -27.47
CA ARG A 75 -6.24 -7.40 -28.65
C ARG A 75 -5.71 -6.81 -29.96
N LYS A 76 -5.53 -5.49 -29.99
CA LYS A 76 -4.96 -4.80 -31.16
C LYS A 76 -3.56 -5.34 -31.48
N LYS A 77 -2.71 -5.48 -30.46
CA LYS A 77 -1.34 -5.99 -30.62
C LYS A 77 -1.32 -7.44 -31.12
N LEU A 78 -2.16 -8.33 -30.57
CA LEU A 78 -2.25 -9.73 -31.01
C LEU A 78 -2.68 -9.84 -32.48
N ARG A 79 -3.63 -9.00 -32.91
CA ARG A 79 -4.03 -8.92 -34.32
C ARG A 79 -2.90 -8.42 -35.22
N GLU A 80 -2.15 -7.41 -34.79
CA GLU A 80 -0.97 -6.90 -35.52
C GLU A 80 0.15 -7.95 -35.61
N GLU A 81 0.27 -8.82 -34.61
CA GLU A 81 1.18 -9.98 -34.60
C GLU A 81 0.68 -11.18 -35.43
N GLY A 82 -0.50 -11.07 -36.06
CA GLY A 82 -1.08 -12.11 -36.91
C GLY A 82 -1.60 -13.33 -36.17
N LYS A 83 -1.95 -13.19 -34.88
CA LYS A 83 -2.58 -14.25 -34.08
C LYS A 83 -3.99 -14.57 -34.59
N SER A 84 -4.46 -15.79 -34.36
CA SER A 84 -5.80 -16.20 -34.78
C SER A 84 -6.88 -15.46 -33.96
N GLU A 85 -8.07 -15.27 -34.52
CA GLU A 85 -9.18 -14.68 -33.73
C GLU A 85 -9.57 -15.59 -32.56
N GLU A 86 -9.31 -16.90 -32.63
CA GLU A 86 -9.52 -17.82 -31.50
C GLU A 86 -8.55 -17.51 -30.34
N ASP A 87 -7.27 -17.24 -30.65
CA ASP A 87 -6.28 -16.79 -29.64
C ASP A 87 -6.64 -15.42 -29.06
N VAL A 88 -7.18 -14.51 -29.88
CA VAL A 88 -7.61 -13.16 -29.46
C VAL A 88 -8.83 -13.25 -28.54
N MET A 89 -9.82 -14.10 -28.87
CA MET A 89 -11.02 -14.32 -28.07
C MET A 89 -10.73 -15.10 -26.77
N GLY A 90 -9.74 -16.00 -26.76
CA GLY A 90 -9.28 -16.67 -25.55
C GLY A 90 -8.79 -15.68 -24.48
N TYR A 91 -8.15 -14.58 -24.92
CA TYR A 91 -7.74 -13.49 -24.04
C TYR A 91 -8.91 -12.63 -23.51
N GLU A 92 -10.07 -12.63 -24.17
CA GLU A 92 -11.27 -11.88 -23.70
C GLU A 92 -11.89 -12.50 -22.45
N TYR A 93 -11.85 -13.83 -22.33
CA TYR A 93 -12.39 -14.54 -21.16
C TYR A 93 -11.50 -14.36 -19.91
N ASP A 94 -10.18 -14.22 -20.09
CA ASP A 94 -9.20 -13.96 -19.02
C ASP A 94 -9.14 -12.48 -18.58
N GLY A 95 -9.70 -11.57 -19.38
CA GLY A 95 -9.57 -10.11 -19.21
C GLY A 95 -10.78 -9.38 -18.62
N ALA A 96 -11.93 -10.04 -18.48
CA ALA A 96 -13.13 -9.40 -17.95
C ALA A 96 -12.95 -9.00 -16.47
N TYR A 97 -13.30 -7.76 -16.12
CA TYR A 97 -13.25 -7.27 -14.74
C TYR A 97 -14.33 -7.99 -13.91
N SER A 98 -13.94 -9.08 -13.25
CA SER A 98 -14.86 -9.97 -12.56
C SER A 98 -15.24 -9.44 -11.17
N GLY A 99 -16.29 -10.02 -10.59
CA GLY A 99 -16.72 -9.67 -9.23
C GLY A 99 -15.64 -9.91 -8.18
N ALA A 100 -14.72 -10.86 -8.40
CA ALA A 100 -13.57 -11.09 -7.53
C ALA A 100 -12.54 -9.96 -7.62
N GLN A 101 -12.20 -9.52 -8.84
CA GLN A 101 -11.32 -8.37 -9.08
C GLN A 101 -11.92 -7.08 -8.49
N GLU A 102 -13.20 -6.85 -8.73
CA GLU A 102 -13.92 -5.70 -8.19
C GLU A 102 -13.94 -5.73 -6.66
N GLY A 103 -14.28 -6.88 -6.07
CA GLY A 103 -14.28 -7.05 -4.61
C GLY A 103 -12.91 -6.75 -4.00
N PHE A 104 -11.84 -7.31 -4.56
CA PHE A 104 -10.46 -7.06 -4.11
C PHE A 104 -10.09 -5.57 -4.15
N VAL A 105 -10.34 -4.90 -5.28
CA VAL A 105 -10.03 -3.48 -5.46
C VAL A 105 -10.85 -2.61 -4.50
N ARG A 106 -12.15 -2.88 -4.37
CA ARG A 106 -13.03 -2.13 -3.48
C ARG A 106 -12.65 -2.31 -2.02
N ASP A 107 -12.30 -3.53 -1.61
CA ASP A 107 -11.84 -3.83 -0.24
C ASP A 107 -10.53 -3.06 0.06
N PHE A 108 -9.56 -3.06 -0.87
CA PHE A 108 -8.34 -2.27 -0.76
C PHE A 108 -8.63 -0.77 -0.63
N LEU A 109 -9.37 -0.20 -1.58
CA LEU A 109 -9.67 1.24 -1.64
C LEU A 109 -10.42 1.70 -0.40
N TYR A 110 -11.38 0.89 0.07
CA TYR A 110 -12.12 1.16 1.29
C TYR A 110 -11.15 1.25 2.48
N CYS A 111 -10.30 0.24 2.68
CA CYS A 111 -9.34 0.26 3.79
C CYS A 111 -8.36 1.43 3.69
N ALA A 112 -7.81 1.68 2.50
CA ALA A 112 -6.86 2.78 2.24
C ALA A 112 -7.46 4.15 2.58
N LEU A 113 -8.71 4.40 2.21
CA LEU A 113 -9.41 5.65 2.50
C LEU A 113 -9.84 5.77 3.97
N ARG A 114 -10.12 4.65 4.66
CA ARG A 114 -10.52 4.64 6.07
C ARG A 114 -9.33 4.71 7.02
N ILE A 115 -8.12 4.37 6.59
CA ILE A 115 -6.89 4.65 7.36
C ILE A 115 -6.73 6.16 7.58
N SER A 116 -7.22 6.97 6.66
CA SER A 116 -7.21 8.43 6.79
C SER A 116 -8.01 8.95 7.99
N GLU A 117 -8.90 8.16 8.57
CA GLU A 117 -9.60 8.49 9.84
C GLU A 117 -8.66 8.55 11.03
N LEU A 118 -7.50 7.91 10.92
CA LEU A 118 -6.51 7.90 11.98
C LEU A 118 -5.90 9.29 12.27
N ASP A 119 -6.01 10.24 11.34
CA ASP A 119 -5.65 11.65 11.59
C ASP A 119 -6.48 12.26 12.73
N GLU A 120 -7.78 12.00 12.75
CA GLU A 120 -8.70 12.40 13.83
C GLU A 120 -8.43 11.58 15.12
N LEU A 121 -7.67 10.50 14.98
CA LEU A 121 -7.22 9.61 16.04
C LEU A 121 -5.76 9.87 16.44
N SER A 122 -5.21 11.04 16.12
CA SER A 122 -3.91 11.48 16.67
C SER A 122 -4.01 11.73 18.19
N ASP A 123 -2.94 11.39 18.93
CA ASP A 123 -2.82 11.68 20.37
C ASP A 123 -2.97 13.20 20.63
N PRO A 124 -3.43 13.68 21.81
CA PRO A 124 -3.62 15.12 22.08
C PRO A 124 -2.37 16.00 21.90
N GLY A 125 -1.18 15.38 21.76
CA GLY A 125 0.07 16.06 21.37
C GLY A 125 0.25 16.32 19.87
N GLY A 126 -0.69 15.88 19.01
CA GLY A 126 -0.66 16.13 17.56
C GLY A 126 0.31 15.22 16.79
N PHE A 127 0.73 14.10 17.36
CA PHE A 127 1.51 13.10 16.63
C PHE A 127 0.56 12.22 15.83
N ASP A 128 0.67 12.31 14.51
CA ASP A 128 -0.02 11.43 13.58
C ASP A 128 0.46 9.98 13.81
N ILE A 129 -0.44 9.16 14.36
CA ILE A 129 -0.19 7.75 14.66
C ILE A 129 -0.13 6.93 13.36
N SER A 130 -0.77 7.40 12.28
CA SER A 130 -0.81 6.72 10.99
C SER A 130 0.41 6.98 10.11
N GLY A 131 1.05 8.15 10.28
CA GLY A 131 2.09 8.64 9.38
C GLY A 131 1.57 8.95 7.96
N ALA A 132 0.25 9.10 7.79
CA ALA A 132 -0.41 9.33 6.51
C ALA A 132 -0.60 10.83 6.26
N THR A 133 -0.26 11.26 5.06
CA THR A 133 -0.32 12.68 4.67
C THR A 133 -1.74 13.20 4.40
N GLN A 134 -2.72 12.30 4.39
CA GLN A 134 -4.12 12.52 4.04
C GLN A 134 -4.34 12.99 2.59
N THR A 135 -3.53 12.46 1.68
CA THR A 135 -3.52 12.81 0.26
C THR A 135 -3.62 11.58 -0.64
N PHE A 136 -3.93 11.77 -1.93
CA PHE A 136 -3.95 10.65 -2.88
C PHE A 136 -2.60 9.91 -2.98
N HIS A 137 -1.50 10.54 -2.56
CA HIS A 137 -0.18 9.94 -2.47
C HIS A 137 -0.16 8.78 -1.47
N ASP A 138 -0.94 8.85 -0.38
CA ASP A 138 -1.04 7.74 0.57
C ASP A 138 -1.71 6.52 -0.08
N LEU A 139 -2.73 6.72 -0.92
CA LEU A 139 -3.34 5.63 -1.70
C LEU A 139 -2.32 4.97 -2.62
N LEU A 140 -1.47 5.76 -3.28
CA LEU A 140 -0.39 5.23 -4.12
C LEU A 140 0.58 4.41 -3.27
N TRP A 141 1.07 4.98 -2.17
CA TRP A 141 1.98 4.30 -1.26
C TRP A 141 1.41 3.00 -0.69
N TYR A 142 0.13 3.00 -0.32
CA TYR A 142 -0.58 1.82 0.18
C TYR A 142 -0.77 0.74 -0.87
N SER A 143 -0.88 1.13 -2.15
CA SER A 143 -1.07 0.20 -3.26
C SER A 143 0.22 -0.48 -3.75
N GLU A 144 1.39 0.02 -3.33
CA GLU A 144 2.68 -0.60 -3.65
C GLU A 144 2.84 -1.98 -2.99
N ASP A 145 3.61 -2.85 -3.63
CA ASP A 145 3.92 -4.17 -3.08
C ASP A 145 5.05 -4.09 -2.06
N HIS A 146 4.68 -4.02 -0.78
CA HIS A 146 5.64 -3.95 0.32
C HIS A 146 6.10 -5.32 0.83
N TYR A 147 5.37 -6.38 0.47
CA TYR A 147 5.62 -7.75 0.90
C TYR A 147 5.37 -8.72 -0.25
N GLU A 148 6.43 -9.01 -1.00
CA GLU A 148 6.42 -9.93 -2.15
C GLU A 148 5.86 -11.32 -1.81
N LYS A 149 5.93 -11.73 -0.55
CA LYS A 149 5.49 -13.05 -0.08
C LYS A 149 4.73 -12.98 1.24
N GLN A 150 3.71 -13.83 1.37
CA GLN A 150 2.86 -13.91 2.56
C GLN A 150 3.66 -14.23 3.83
N GLU A 151 4.70 -15.08 3.75
CA GLU A 151 5.56 -15.41 4.89
C GLU A 151 6.28 -14.20 5.49
N ARG A 152 6.57 -13.18 4.67
CA ARG A 152 7.23 -11.94 5.11
C ARG A 152 6.26 -11.03 5.83
N LEU A 153 5.01 -10.97 5.37
CA LEU A 153 3.95 -10.25 6.09
C LEU A 153 3.69 -10.92 7.44
N TYR A 154 3.51 -12.25 7.47
CA TYR A 154 3.37 -13.01 8.71
C TYR A 154 4.52 -12.73 9.68
N ALA A 155 5.77 -12.79 9.21
CA ALA A 155 6.93 -12.55 10.06
C ALA A 155 6.93 -11.13 10.65
N GLY A 156 6.51 -10.13 9.87
CA GLY A 156 6.37 -8.76 10.34
C GLY A 156 5.28 -8.60 11.40
N GLU A 157 4.08 -9.17 11.16
CA GLU A 157 2.96 -9.17 12.12
C GLU A 157 3.35 -9.89 13.42
N ALA A 158 3.81 -11.14 13.32
CA ALA A 158 4.23 -11.95 14.46
C ALA A 158 5.39 -11.32 15.25
N MET A 159 6.36 -10.70 14.57
CA MET A 159 7.42 -9.94 15.26
C MET A 159 6.82 -8.78 16.04
N SER A 160 5.94 -8.01 15.40
CA SER A 160 5.30 -6.83 16.00
C SER A 160 4.54 -7.17 17.27
N GLU A 161 3.86 -8.32 17.28
CA GLU A 161 3.08 -8.81 18.41
C GLU A 161 3.97 -9.42 19.50
N ALA A 162 5.07 -10.10 19.12
CA ALA A 162 6.04 -10.68 20.03
C ALA A 162 6.85 -9.63 20.80
N VAL A 163 7.07 -8.44 20.23
CA VAL A 163 7.80 -7.34 20.88
C VAL A 163 6.93 -6.13 21.23
N ARG A 164 5.63 -6.15 20.90
CA ARG A 164 4.67 -5.07 21.12
C ARG A 164 5.16 -3.71 20.60
N ASN A 165 5.53 -3.66 19.32
CA ASN A 165 5.97 -2.42 18.66
C ASN A 165 4.84 -1.68 17.90
N ASP A 166 3.58 -2.02 18.17
CA ASP A 166 2.38 -1.46 17.51
C ASP A 166 2.44 -1.53 15.97
N TYR A 167 3.01 -2.61 15.42
CA TYR A 167 3.21 -2.80 13.99
C TYR A 167 4.10 -1.75 13.32
N GLY A 168 4.89 -1.01 14.10
CA GLY A 168 5.68 0.14 13.63
C GLY A 168 6.72 -0.19 12.56
N GLU A 169 7.14 -1.45 12.46
CA GLU A 169 8.08 -1.93 11.43
C GLU A 169 7.38 -2.42 10.15
N LEU A 170 6.06 -2.55 10.16
CA LEU A 170 5.32 -2.89 8.95
C LEU A 170 5.34 -1.74 7.94
N LYS A 171 5.16 -2.08 6.66
CA LYS A 171 5.17 -1.13 5.55
C LYS A 171 3.83 -1.06 4.81
N GLY A 172 3.63 0.03 4.07
CA GLY A 172 2.44 0.26 3.27
C GLY A 172 1.15 0.24 4.09
N ILE A 173 0.09 -0.29 3.48
CA ILE A 173 -1.23 -0.41 4.12
C ILE A 173 -1.21 -1.31 5.36
N TYR A 174 -0.29 -2.28 5.42
CA TYR A 174 -0.28 -3.30 6.47
C TYR A 174 0.03 -2.74 7.85
N ARG A 175 0.86 -1.70 7.96
CA ARG A 175 1.13 -1.05 9.25
C ARG A 175 -0.14 -0.48 9.89
N PRO A 176 -0.77 0.55 9.31
CA PRO A 176 -1.93 1.17 9.93
C PRO A 176 -3.13 0.22 10.00
N ALA A 177 -3.33 -0.65 8.99
CA ALA A 177 -4.47 -1.55 8.98
C ALA A 177 -4.37 -2.70 9.98
N SER A 178 -3.19 -3.34 10.13
CA SER A 178 -3.01 -4.41 11.12
C SER A 178 -3.19 -3.87 12.53
N TRP A 179 -2.61 -2.69 12.81
CA TRP A 179 -2.79 -2.02 14.09
C TRP A 179 -4.27 -1.68 14.36
N LEU A 180 -4.97 -1.13 13.37
CA LEU A 180 -6.40 -0.84 13.48
C LEU A 180 -7.22 -2.10 13.75
N VAL A 181 -6.99 -3.18 13.02
CA VAL A 181 -7.70 -4.45 13.26
C VAL A 181 -7.42 -4.97 14.65
N HIS A 182 -6.16 -4.93 15.11
CA HIS A 182 -5.81 -5.32 16.47
C HIS A 182 -6.55 -4.45 17.51
N MET A 183 -6.56 -3.13 17.35
CA MET A 183 -7.25 -2.22 18.27
C MET A 183 -8.78 -2.38 18.26
N LEU A 184 -9.37 -2.61 17.09
CA LEU A 184 -10.82 -2.76 16.92
C LEU A 184 -11.32 -4.11 17.42
N THR A 185 -10.55 -5.18 17.25
CA THR A 185 -11.02 -6.56 17.52
C THR A 185 -10.37 -7.19 18.76
N GLY A 186 -9.19 -6.73 19.16
CA GLY A 186 -8.34 -7.40 20.14
C GLY A 186 -7.67 -8.67 19.59
N GLN A 187 -7.83 -8.97 18.29
CA GLN A 187 -7.24 -10.15 17.66
C GLN A 187 -5.82 -9.83 17.18
N GLU A 188 -4.94 -10.81 17.34
CA GLU A 188 -3.58 -10.80 16.84
C GLU A 188 -3.60 -11.35 15.41
N LEU A 189 -3.05 -10.62 14.45
CA LEU A 189 -3.10 -10.95 13.03
C LEU A 189 -2.30 -12.22 12.73
N SER A 190 -1.18 -12.45 13.42
CA SER A 190 -0.41 -13.68 13.26
C SER A 190 -1.19 -14.93 13.69
N ALA A 191 -2.14 -14.79 14.62
CA ALA A 191 -2.98 -15.88 15.10
C ALA A 191 -4.14 -16.22 14.14
N LEU A 192 -4.43 -15.35 13.15
CA LEU A 192 -5.47 -15.59 12.15
C LEU A 192 -5.02 -16.57 11.05
N TYR A 193 -3.73 -16.84 10.93
CA TYR A 193 -3.23 -17.83 9.98
C TYR A 193 -3.61 -19.26 10.42
N PRO A 194 -3.87 -20.18 9.49
CA PRO A 194 -3.95 -21.61 9.80
C PRO A 194 -2.69 -22.10 10.54
N GLU A 195 -2.86 -23.00 11.51
CA GLU A 195 -1.75 -23.51 12.35
C GLU A 195 -0.60 -24.09 11.51
N GLU A 196 -0.91 -24.75 10.38
CA GLU A 196 0.08 -25.28 9.45
C GLU A 196 0.95 -24.17 8.82
N LEU A 197 0.34 -23.05 8.44
CA LEU A 197 1.05 -21.89 7.90
C LEU A 197 1.85 -21.17 8.98
N GLN A 198 1.31 -21.05 10.20
CA GLN A 198 2.06 -20.50 11.33
C GLN A 198 3.35 -21.29 11.57
N LYS A 199 3.27 -22.63 11.56
CA LYS A 199 4.44 -23.52 11.69
C LYS A 199 5.41 -23.39 10.51
N LYS A 200 4.91 -23.34 9.28
CA LYS A 200 5.71 -23.17 8.06
C LYS A 200 6.47 -21.84 8.08
N TYR A 201 5.78 -20.75 8.44
CA TYR A 201 6.33 -19.39 8.40
C TYR A 201 7.10 -18.99 9.66
N ALA A 202 6.98 -19.75 10.76
CA ALA A 202 7.79 -19.53 11.96
C ALA A 202 9.30 -19.52 11.68
N TYR A 203 9.75 -20.22 10.64
CA TYR A 203 11.16 -20.19 10.21
C TYR A 203 11.62 -18.83 9.69
N CYS A 204 10.70 -17.97 9.26
CA CYS A 204 10.99 -16.61 8.78
C CYS A 204 11.17 -15.61 9.92
N LEU A 205 10.86 -15.98 11.16
CA LEU A 205 11.08 -15.15 12.33
C LEU A 205 12.57 -15.05 12.69
N PRO A 206 13.02 -13.93 13.27
CA PRO A 206 14.36 -13.82 13.81
C PRO A 206 14.68 -14.94 14.82
N ASP A 207 15.92 -15.42 14.82
CA ASP A 207 16.36 -16.58 15.62
C ASP A 207 16.04 -16.43 17.11
N ALA A 208 16.19 -15.23 17.67
CA ALA A 208 15.91 -14.96 19.07
C ALA A 208 14.43 -15.22 19.43
N ILE A 209 13.51 -14.69 18.62
CA ILE A 209 12.06 -14.87 18.84
C ILE A 209 11.68 -16.33 18.57
N ARG A 210 12.14 -16.90 17.45
CA ARG A 210 11.84 -18.29 17.08
C ARG A 210 12.29 -19.29 18.16
N THR A 211 13.47 -19.07 18.73
CA THR A 211 14.00 -19.91 19.81
C THR A 211 13.18 -19.76 21.07
N GLY A 212 12.90 -18.53 21.49
CA GLY A 212 12.12 -18.26 22.71
C GLY A 212 10.69 -18.79 22.63
N VAL A 213 9.99 -18.58 21.51
CA VAL A 213 8.64 -19.11 21.25
C VAL A 213 8.61 -20.64 21.35
N ARG A 214 9.62 -21.31 20.77
CA ARG A 214 9.76 -22.77 20.83
C ARG A 214 10.05 -23.28 22.25
N GLU A 215 10.98 -22.64 22.96
CA GLU A 215 11.36 -23.03 24.33
C GLU A 215 10.22 -22.85 25.32
N MET A 216 9.42 -21.79 25.15
CA MET A 216 8.25 -21.52 25.99
C MET A 216 6.99 -22.25 25.52
N ASN A 217 7.03 -22.91 24.35
CA ASN A 217 5.89 -23.58 23.73
C ASN A 217 4.63 -22.69 23.69
N CYS A 218 4.79 -21.48 23.15
CA CYS A 218 3.72 -20.48 23.02
C CYS A 218 3.61 -19.98 21.57
N ALA A 219 2.58 -19.20 21.25
CA ALA A 219 2.51 -18.48 19.98
C ALA A 219 3.43 -17.24 19.98
N PRO A 220 3.89 -16.74 18.82
CA PRO A 220 4.63 -15.48 18.75
C PRO A 220 3.92 -14.31 19.44
N SER A 221 2.60 -14.19 19.27
CA SER A 221 1.78 -13.15 19.91
C SER A 221 1.68 -13.26 21.43
N GLU A 222 1.94 -14.45 21.98
CA GLU A 222 1.96 -14.73 23.42
C GLU A 222 3.35 -14.49 24.03
N TYR A 223 4.41 -14.49 23.20
CA TYR A 223 5.80 -14.44 23.65
C TYR A 223 6.08 -13.26 24.57
N PHE A 224 5.60 -12.06 24.21
CA PHE A 224 5.77 -10.85 25.02
C PHE A 224 5.31 -11.07 26.46
N TRP A 225 4.11 -11.64 26.63
CA TRP A 225 3.47 -11.81 27.94
C TRP A 225 4.19 -12.83 28.83
N ASN A 226 4.92 -13.76 28.23
CA ASN A 226 5.65 -14.81 28.93
C ASN A 226 7.07 -14.40 29.33
N VAL A 227 7.68 -13.47 28.59
CA VAL A 227 9.10 -13.11 28.75
C VAL A 227 9.28 -11.80 29.51
N TRP A 228 8.34 -10.86 29.37
CA TRP A 228 8.49 -9.53 29.93
C TRP A 228 8.04 -9.45 31.39
N PRO A 229 8.63 -8.53 32.19
CA PRO A 229 8.22 -8.33 33.57
C PRO A 229 6.73 -8.01 33.70
N GLU A 230 6.09 -8.50 34.76
CA GLU A 230 4.66 -8.31 34.99
C GLU A 230 4.23 -6.83 34.96
N GLU A 231 5.08 -5.93 35.46
CA GLU A 231 4.84 -4.47 35.43
C GLU A 231 4.81 -3.91 34.00
N ALA A 232 5.72 -4.37 33.13
CA ALA A 232 5.72 -4.00 31.72
C ALA A 232 4.46 -4.53 31.02
N CYS A 233 4.09 -5.79 31.29
CA CYS A 233 2.87 -6.40 30.78
C CYS A 233 1.60 -5.64 31.23
N ARG A 234 1.50 -5.28 32.52
CA ARG A 234 0.36 -4.49 33.03
C ARG A 234 0.29 -3.11 32.37
N THR A 235 1.43 -2.45 32.19
CA THR A 235 1.50 -1.14 31.54
C THR A 235 1.05 -1.22 30.08
N GLN A 236 1.51 -2.23 29.34
CA GLN A 236 1.14 -2.44 27.94
C GLN A 236 -0.36 -2.72 27.80
N ARG A 237 -0.91 -3.64 28.59
CA ARG A 237 -2.36 -3.95 28.55
C ARG A 237 -3.22 -2.71 28.80
N ARG A 238 -2.82 -1.88 29.76
CA ARG A 238 -3.55 -0.64 30.05
C ARG A 238 -3.54 0.29 28.84
N ARG A 239 -2.38 0.48 28.20
CA ARG A 239 -2.26 1.31 26.98
C ARG A 239 -3.12 0.77 25.83
N GLU A 240 -3.07 -0.52 25.57
CA GLU A 240 -3.88 -1.18 24.53
C GLU A 240 -5.38 -1.05 24.83
N GLN A 241 -5.80 -1.20 26.09
CA GLN A 241 -7.21 -1.02 26.49
C GLN A 241 -7.67 0.43 26.31
N GLU A 242 -6.88 1.40 26.77
CA GLU A 242 -7.18 2.83 26.63
C GLU A 242 -7.28 3.23 25.14
N ALA A 243 -6.32 2.79 24.32
CA ALA A 243 -6.33 3.04 22.88
C ALA A 243 -7.51 2.35 22.18
N SER A 244 -7.75 1.07 22.45
CA SER A 244 -8.86 0.30 21.88
C SER A 244 -10.22 0.91 22.21
N GLU A 245 -10.47 1.27 23.47
CA GLU A 245 -11.71 1.95 23.86
C GLU A 245 -11.88 3.30 23.16
N TRP A 246 -10.78 4.03 22.99
CA TRP A 246 -10.81 5.35 22.38
C TRP A 246 -11.10 5.28 20.87
N ILE A 247 -10.47 4.34 20.16
CA ILE A 247 -10.66 4.07 18.73
C ILE A 247 -12.08 3.56 18.47
N ARG A 248 -12.54 2.54 19.21
CA ARG A 248 -13.90 1.96 19.03
C ARG A 248 -15.04 2.97 19.21
N LYS A 249 -14.81 4.05 19.96
CA LYS A 249 -15.81 5.12 20.16
C LYS A 249 -15.86 6.14 19.01
N ARG A 250 -14.85 6.15 18.13
CA ARG A 250 -14.63 7.22 17.14
C ARG A 250 -14.49 6.72 15.71
N PHE A 251 -14.01 5.50 15.53
CA PHE A 251 -13.88 4.87 14.22
C PHE A 251 -15.26 4.37 13.78
N ASP A 252 -15.79 4.95 12.71
CA ASP A 252 -17.10 4.56 12.18
C ASP A 252 -17.00 3.19 11.48
N GLU A 253 -18.08 2.44 11.31
CA GLU A 253 -18.10 1.17 10.53
C GLU A 253 -16.92 0.17 10.80
N PRO A 254 -16.55 -0.11 12.06
CA PRO A 254 -15.38 -0.92 12.38
C PRO A 254 -15.48 -2.35 11.81
N ASP A 255 -16.67 -2.95 11.83
CA ASP A 255 -16.90 -4.30 11.32
C ASP A 255 -16.67 -4.39 9.81
N LYS A 256 -17.07 -3.34 9.06
CA LYS A 256 -16.86 -3.28 7.61
C LYS A 256 -15.39 -3.12 7.28
N PHE A 257 -14.66 -2.28 8.02
CA PHE A 257 -13.22 -2.13 7.86
C PHE A 257 -12.47 -3.44 8.10
N VAL A 258 -12.74 -4.11 9.23
CA VAL A 258 -12.11 -5.39 9.57
C VAL A 258 -12.40 -6.42 8.48
N LYS A 259 -13.66 -6.55 8.06
CA LYS A 259 -14.05 -7.50 7.01
C LYS A 259 -13.36 -7.22 5.68
N SER A 260 -13.34 -5.97 5.23
CA SER A 260 -12.69 -5.59 3.97
C SER A 260 -11.18 -5.79 4.05
N TYR A 261 -10.53 -5.45 5.17
CA TYR A 261 -9.08 -5.63 5.31
C TYR A 261 -8.69 -7.11 5.27
N LEU A 262 -9.39 -7.95 6.03
CA LEU A 262 -9.13 -9.39 6.04
C LEU A 262 -9.40 -10.00 4.66
N SER A 263 -10.47 -9.59 3.97
CA SER A 263 -10.77 -10.09 2.62
C SER A 263 -9.74 -9.63 1.58
N PHE A 264 -9.29 -8.38 1.62
CA PHE A 264 -8.21 -7.87 0.78
C PHE A 264 -6.93 -8.68 0.99
N ARG A 265 -6.52 -8.87 2.25
CA ARG A 265 -5.30 -9.58 2.62
C ARG A 265 -5.34 -11.05 2.22
N GLU A 266 -6.48 -11.72 2.42
CA GLU A 266 -6.67 -13.11 2.00
C GLU A 266 -6.51 -13.24 0.48
N LYS A 267 -7.26 -12.45 -0.29
CA LYS A 267 -7.20 -12.46 -1.77
C LYS A 267 -5.82 -12.07 -2.32
N ARG A 268 -5.11 -11.17 -1.65
CA ARG A 268 -3.75 -10.72 -2.04
C ARG A 268 -2.75 -11.88 -2.05
N TYR A 269 -2.91 -12.84 -1.15
CA TYR A 269 -1.95 -13.92 -0.91
C TYR A 269 -2.56 -15.31 -1.08
N ASP A 270 -3.72 -15.41 -1.73
CA ASP A 270 -4.41 -16.68 -1.89
C ASP A 270 -3.49 -17.69 -2.62
N PRO A 271 -3.16 -18.83 -1.98
CA PRO A 271 -2.27 -19.85 -2.54
C PRO A 271 -2.76 -20.45 -3.86
N ALA A 272 -4.05 -20.34 -4.19
CA ALA A 272 -4.56 -20.76 -5.50
C ALA A 272 -3.92 -19.97 -6.66
N TYR A 273 -3.24 -18.87 -6.36
CA TYR A 273 -2.59 -17.96 -7.30
C TYR A 273 -1.07 -18.17 -7.36
N ILE A 274 -0.46 -18.50 -6.23
CA ILE A 274 0.96 -18.72 -6.11
C ILE A 274 1.20 -20.19 -6.47
N GLY A 275 1.90 -20.47 -7.58
CA GLY A 275 2.04 -21.78 -8.25
C GLY A 275 2.56 -22.99 -7.45
N ASP A 276 2.43 -23.01 -6.12
CA ASP A 276 2.61 -24.15 -5.23
C ASP A 276 1.36 -25.06 -5.13
N ALA A 277 0.16 -24.56 -5.47
CA ALA A 277 -1.11 -25.31 -5.38
C ALA A 277 -1.77 -25.68 -6.72
N ALA A 278 -1.30 -25.12 -7.83
CA ALA A 278 -1.78 -25.49 -9.16
C ALA A 278 -0.88 -26.58 -9.75
N ASP A 279 -1.38 -27.80 -9.83
CA ASP A 279 -0.64 -28.95 -10.35
C ASP A 279 -0.31 -28.80 -11.85
N THR A 280 -0.96 -27.87 -12.56
CA THR A 280 -0.66 -27.54 -13.96
C THR A 280 -0.81 -26.06 -14.30
N TYR A 281 -0.01 -25.58 -15.26
CA TYR A 281 -0.13 -24.26 -15.89
C TYR A 281 -1.54 -24.01 -16.48
N GLU A 282 -2.25 -25.07 -16.85
CA GLU A 282 -3.62 -25.03 -17.36
C GLU A 282 -4.66 -24.72 -16.28
N GLN A 283 -4.45 -25.11 -15.01
CA GLN A 283 -5.33 -24.75 -13.89
C GLN A 283 -5.18 -23.27 -13.47
N ILE A 284 -3.99 -22.69 -13.68
CA ILE A 284 -3.71 -21.27 -13.48
C ILE A 284 -4.44 -20.42 -14.52
N LEU A 285 -4.55 -20.92 -15.75
CA LEU A 285 -5.22 -20.26 -16.89
C LEU A 285 -6.73 -20.51 -16.94
N ALA A 286 -7.26 -21.56 -16.30
CA ALA A 286 -8.66 -21.98 -16.47
C ALA A 286 -9.68 -21.25 -15.58
N GLY A 287 -9.35 -20.12 -14.95
CA GLY A 287 -10.31 -19.41 -14.10
C GLY A 287 -10.00 -17.93 -13.86
N ASP A 288 -10.99 -17.25 -13.27
CA ASP A 288 -10.98 -15.86 -12.78
C ASP A 288 -9.73 -15.48 -11.91
N ASN A 289 -8.97 -16.51 -11.52
CA ASN A 289 -7.72 -16.48 -10.78
C ASN A 289 -6.61 -15.70 -11.49
N TRP A 290 -6.46 -15.84 -12.82
CA TRP A 290 -5.43 -15.10 -13.56
C TRP A 290 -5.72 -13.59 -13.59
N GLY A 291 -7.00 -13.22 -13.77
CA GLY A 291 -7.45 -11.83 -13.72
C GLY A 291 -7.18 -11.20 -12.35
N LEU A 292 -7.50 -11.91 -11.27
CA LEU A 292 -7.24 -11.44 -9.91
C LEU A 292 -5.74 -11.37 -9.58
N MET A 293 -4.93 -12.33 -10.06
CA MET A 293 -3.47 -12.27 -9.96
C MET A 293 -2.90 -11.01 -10.61
N ASN A 294 -3.27 -10.76 -11.87
CA ASN A 294 -2.81 -9.56 -12.58
C ASN A 294 -3.26 -8.28 -11.85
N MET A 295 -4.47 -8.28 -11.31
CA MET A 295 -4.99 -7.18 -10.52
C MET A 295 -4.22 -6.99 -9.20
N ALA A 296 -3.85 -8.08 -8.52
CA ALA A 296 -2.99 -8.01 -7.36
C ALA A 296 -1.61 -7.46 -7.75
N TYR A 297 -0.86 -8.14 -8.62
CA TYR A 297 0.50 -7.71 -8.97
C TYR A 297 0.55 -6.30 -9.60
N GLY A 298 -0.48 -5.90 -10.32
CA GLY A 298 -0.59 -4.57 -10.95
C GLY A 298 -1.26 -3.50 -10.08
N LEU A 299 -1.69 -3.81 -8.85
CA LEU A 299 -2.56 -2.92 -8.04
C LEU A 299 -2.04 -1.48 -8.00
N GLY A 300 -0.74 -1.29 -7.78
CA GLY A 300 -0.11 0.02 -7.75
C GLY A 300 -0.31 0.86 -9.01
N GLU A 301 -0.12 0.27 -10.19
CA GLU A 301 -0.33 0.99 -11.45
C GLU A 301 -1.82 1.28 -11.70
N TYR A 302 -2.71 0.35 -11.38
CA TYR A 302 -4.15 0.59 -11.52
C TYR A 302 -4.65 1.71 -10.60
N VAL A 303 -4.25 1.70 -9.33
CA VAL A 303 -4.61 2.75 -8.36
C VAL A 303 -4.03 4.09 -8.82
N LYS A 304 -2.78 4.10 -9.28
CA LYS A 304 -2.15 5.29 -9.85
C LYS A 304 -2.94 5.87 -11.01
N TYR A 305 -3.27 5.10 -12.03
CA TYR A 305 -4.06 5.60 -13.16
C TYR A 305 -5.47 6.02 -12.73
N ALA A 306 -6.08 5.30 -11.79
CA ALA A 306 -7.40 5.65 -11.27
C ALA A 306 -7.41 6.98 -10.51
N VAL A 307 -6.39 7.24 -9.70
CA VAL A 307 -6.15 8.52 -9.01
C VAL A 307 -5.90 9.63 -10.03
N LEU A 308 -5.08 9.39 -11.06
CA LEU A 308 -4.83 10.37 -12.12
C LEU A 308 -6.12 10.75 -12.86
N MET A 309 -6.95 9.77 -13.21
CA MET A 309 -8.27 10.03 -13.81
C MET A 309 -9.20 10.79 -12.86
N PHE A 310 -9.21 10.42 -11.57
CA PHE A 310 -10.05 11.05 -10.56
C PHE A 310 -9.71 12.52 -10.34
N THR A 311 -8.41 12.82 -10.23
CA THR A 311 -7.87 14.17 -10.03
C THR A 311 -8.06 15.04 -11.28
N GLU A 312 -7.85 14.46 -12.47
CA GLU A 312 -8.09 15.13 -13.74
C GLU A 312 -9.56 15.52 -13.93
N LYS A 313 -10.51 14.61 -13.68
CA LYS A 313 -11.95 14.88 -13.75
C LYS A 313 -12.41 16.04 -12.85
N ARG A 314 -11.62 16.36 -11.81
CA ARG A 314 -11.89 17.42 -10.84
C ARG A 314 -11.05 18.68 -11.07
N GLY A 315 -10.20 18.72 -12.10
CA GLY A 315 -9.31 19.86 -12.37
C GLY A 315 -8.23 20.06 -11.30
N LEU A 316 -7.94 19.01 -10.53
CA LEU A 316 -6.89 18.99 -9.51
C LEU A 316 -5.51 18.74 -10.11
N SER A 317 -5.49 18.01 -11.24
CA SER A 317 -4.29 17.84 -12.04
C SER A 317 -4.11 19.01 -13.02
N HIS A 318 -2.86 19.27 -13.38
CA HIS A 318 -2.49 20.25 -14.40
C HIS A 318 -1.94 19.61 -15.68
N PHE A 319 -2.24 18.33 -15.95
CA PHE A 319 -1.79 17.66 -17.18
C PHE A 319 -2.29 18.35 -18.45
N GLN A 320 -3.50 18.90 -18.43
CA GLN A 320 -4.07 19.65 -19.55
C GLN A 320 -3.58 21.10 -19.66
N ASN A 321 -2.78 21.59 -18.71
CA ASN A 321 -2.22 22.92 -18.80
C ASN A 321 -0.88 22.86 -19.53
N ASP A 322 -0.93 23.02 -20.86
CA ASP A 322 0.23 23.01 -21.76
C ASP A 322 1.38 23.87 -21.21
N ASN A 323 1.08 25.04 -20.66
CA ASN A 323 2.11 25.94 -20.10
C ASN A 323 2.82 25.32 -18.89
N ILE A 324 2.09 24.66 -17.99
CA ILE A 324 2.67 23.98 -16.81
C ILE A 324 3.44 22.73 -17.24
N TYR A 325 2.90 21.93 -18.16
CA TYR A 325 3.57 20.75 -18.70
C TYR A 325 4.89 21.10 -19.40
N PHE A 326 4.90 22.10 -20.27
CA PHE A 326 6.11 22.55 -20.97
C PHE A 326 7.11 23.20 -20.00
N ALA A 327 6.66 23.97 -19.01
CA ALA A 327 7.52 24.57 -18.00
C ALA A 327 8.19 23.50 -17.11
N ALA A 328 7.43 22.53 -16.62
CA ALA A 328 7.94 21.41 -15.82
C ALA A 328 8.91 20.53 -16.65
N SER A 329 8.55 20.19 -17.88
CA SER A 329 9.42 19.45 -18.81
C SER A 329 10.71 20.22 -19.16
N ALA A 330 10.65 21.55 -19.24
CA ALA A 330 11.83 22.39 -19.44
C ALA A 330 12.71 22.46 -18.18
N GLY A 331 12.09 22.55 -16.99
CA GLY A 331 12.77 22.48 -15.69
C GLY A 331 13.52 21.15 -15.52
N LEU A 332 12.81 20.03 -15.73
CA LEU A 332 13.35 18.67 -15.73
C LEU A 332 14.58 18.53 -16.64
N ARG A 333 14.46 18.97 -17.90
CA ARG A 333 15.56 18.90 -18.87
C ARG A 333 16.76 19.78 -18.50
N ARG A 334 16.54 20.96 -17.90
CA ARG A 334 17.64 21.80 -17.40
C ARG A 334 18.35 21.14 -16.22
N ALA A 335 17.58 20.57 -15.32
CA ALA A 335 18.12 19.96 -14.13
C ALA A 335 18.85 18.62 -14.43
N GLU A 336 18.33 17.81 -15.36
CA GLU A 336 19.02 16.64 -15.90
C GLU A 336 20.36 17.03 -16.56
N LYS A 337 20.39 18.12 -17.34
CA LYS A 337 21.63 18.65 -17.92
C LYS A 337 22.63 19.09 -16.84
N ASN A 338 22.15 19.71 -15.77
CA ASN A 338 22.99 20.13 -14.64
C ASN A 338 23.55 18.92 -13.88
N LEU A 339 22.76 17.89 -13.63
CA LEU A 339 23.22 16.62 -13.03
C LEU A 339 24.26 15.92 -13.91
N LYS A 340 24.01 15.83 -15.22
CA LYS A 340 24.97 15.26 -16.18
C LYS A 340 26.27 16.06 -16.24
N LYS A 341 26.20 17.38 -16.05
CA LYS A 341 27.38 18.25 -15.99
C LYS A 341 28.16 18.01 -14.69
N LEU A 342 27.50 18.00 -13.54
CA LEU A 342 28.10 17.72 -12.23
C LEU A 342 28.75 16.32 -12.20
N ALA A 343 28.07 15.29 -12.72
CA ALA A 343 28.61 13.93 -12.80
C ALA A 343 29.81 13.80 -13.77
N LYS A 344 29.90 14.67 -14.79
CA LYS A 344 31.08 14.74 -15.68
C LYS A 344 32.25 15.47 -15.02
N GLU A 345 31.98 16.53 -14.29
CA GLU A 345 32.99 17.26 -13.50
C GLU A 345 33.59 16.35 -12.42
N ASP A 346 32.78 15.52 -11.78
CA ASP A 346 33.20 14.51 -10.79
C ASP A 346 34.10 13.40 -11.40
N ARG A 347 33.79 12.96 -12.63
CA ARG A 347 34.64 12.00 -13.37
C ARG A 347 35.93 12.62 -13.91
N GLY A 348 35.95 13.93 -14.13
CA GLY A 348 37.12 14.69 -14.59
C GLY A 348 38.03 15.16 -13.45
N ALA A 349 37.55 15.10 -12.21
CA ALA A 349 38.26 15.48 -10.98
C ALA A 349 38.81 14.27 -10.19
N LYS A 350 39.05 13.14 -10.87
CA LYS A 350 39.89 12.10 -10.26
C LYS A 350 41.35 12.61 -10.20
N PRO A 351 42.03 12.49 -9.05
CA PRO A 351 43.44 12.88 -8.92
C PRO A 351 44.36 12.09 -9.86
#